data_AF-A0A4R9PDV1-F1
#
_entry.id   AF-A0A4R9PDV1-F1
#
_cell.length_a   1.000
_cell.length_b   1.000
_cell.length_c   1.000
_cell.angle_alpha   90.00
_cell.angle_beta   90.00
_cell.angle_gamma   90.00
#
_symmetry.space_group_name_H-M   'P 1'
#
loop_
_entity.id
_entity.type
_entity.pdbx_description
1 polymer ?
#
loop_
_entity_poly.entity_id
_entity_poly.type
_entity_poly.pdbx_seq_one_letter_code
_entity_poly.pdbx_strand_id
1 'polypeptide(L)' 'MGKILERAMQGEQRAVRVRVSGTVQGVSYRVWTRAQAMRLGLTGWVRNERDG' A
#
# COMPACT_ATOMS: atom_id res chain seq x y z
N MET A 1 7.20 9.96 -32.05
CA MET A 1 6.30 10.46 -30.99
C MET A 1 6.10 9.48 -29.81
N GLY A 2 6.35 8.16 -29.96
CA GLY A 2 5.97 7.18 -28.92
C GLY A 2 6.90 6.95 -27.72
N LYS A 3 8.17 7.39 -27.73
CA LYS A 3 9.13 7.06 -26.64
C LYS A 3 9.22 8.09 -25.51
N ILE A 4 8.68 9.29 -25.70
CA ILE A 4 8.81 10.39 -24.73
C ILE A 4 7.78 10.27 -23.60
N LEU A 5 6.55 9.82 -23.92
CA LEU A 5 5.49 9.62 -22.92
C LEU A 5 5.77 8.41 -22.02
N GLU A 6 6.46 7.39 -22.53
CA GLU A 6 6.75 6.14 -21.81
C GLU A 6 7.82 6.33 -20.71
N ARG A 7 8.81 7.20 -20.96
CA ARG A 7 9.87 7.52 -19.99
C ARG A 7 9.40 8.37 -18.81
N ALA A 8 8.33 9.15 -18.99
CA ALA A 8 7.82 10.03 -17.94
C ALA A 8 7.15 9.28 -16.78
N MET A 9 6.83 7.98 -16.94
CA MET A 9 6.20 7.15 -15.92
C MET A 9 7.18 6.22 -15.16
N GLN A 10 8.48 6.30 -15.45
CA GLN A 10 9.48 5.45 -14.78
C GLN A 10 9.99 6.09 -13.49
N GLY A 11 9.08 6.38 -12.56
CA GLY A 11 9.47 6.49 -11.16
C GLY A 11 9.95 5.12 -10.68
N GLU A 12 11.06 5.07 -9.94
CA GLU A 12 11.55 3.83 -9.34
C GLU A 12 10.42 3.16 -8.53
N GLN A 13 10.04 1.93 -8.90
CA GLN A 13 9.09 1.16 -8.09
C GLN A 13 9.78 0.80 -6.76
N ARG A 14 9.18 1.24 -5.65
CA ARG A 14 9.69 0.97 -4.30
C ARG A 14 8.69 0.15 -3.51
N ALA A 15 9.19 -0.88 -2.85
CA ALA A 15 8.44 -1.68 -1.88
C ALA A 15 8.96 -1.40 -0.47
N VAL A 16 8.06 -1.18 0.47
CA VAL A 16 8.38 -0.92 1.88
C VAL A 16 7.57 -1.84 2.76
N ARG A 17 8.19 -2.36 3.83
CA ARG A 17 7.49 -3.12 4.88
C ARG A 17 7.33 -2.21 6.09
N VAL A 18 6.09 -2.06 6.55
CA VAL A 18 5.74 -1.21 7.69
C VAL A 18 5.06 -2.07 8.75
N ARG A 19 5.35 -1.77 10.02
CA ARG A 19 4.64 -2.30 11.18
C ARG A 19 3.88 -1.17 11.85
N VAL A 20 2.60 -1.39 12.16
CA VAL A 20 1.72 -0.41 12.79
C VAL A 20 1.24 -1.01 14.10
N SER A 21 1.35 -0.27 15.19
CA SER A 21 0.96 -0.69 16.54
C SER A 21 -0.09 0.25 17.14
N GLY A 22 -0.78 -0.21 18.18
CA GLY A 22 -1.88 0.50 18.84
C GLY A 22 -3.21 -0.21 18.68
N THR A 23 -4.32 0.53 18.69
CA THR A 23 -5.65 -0.08 18.48
C THR A 23 -5.90 -0.30 16.98
N VAL A 24 -5.40 -1.42 16.45
CA VAL A 24 -5.49 -1.77 15.01
C VAL A 24 -6.32 -3.03 14.73
N GLN A 25 -6.65 -3.80 15.76
CA GLN A 25 -7.50 -4.99 15.69
C GLN A 25 -8.93 -4.67 16.12
N GLY A 26 -9.93 -5.36 15.55
CA GLY A 26 -11.34 -5.13 15.85
C GLY A 26 -11.94 -3.84 15.27
N VAL A 27 -11.12 -2.96 14.67
CA VAL A 27 -11.53 -1.63 14.16
C VAL A 27 -11.55 -1.53 12.63
N SER A 28 -11.63 -2.65 11.92
CA SER A 28 -11.66 -2.69 10.44
C SER A 28 -10.44 -2.06 9.74
N TYR A 29 -9.30 -1.91 10.43
CA TYR A 29 -8.08 -1.29 9.87
C TYR A 29 -7.66 -1.90 8.53
N ARG A 30 -7.61 -3.24 8.42
CA ARG A 30 -7.23 -3.93 7.17
C ARG A 30 -8.13 -3.58 5.97
N VAL A 31 -9.43 -3.42 6.20
CA VAL A 31 -10.39 -3.07 5.15
C VAL A 31 -10.13 -1.64 4.66
N TRP A 32 -9.95 -0.71 5.61
CA TRP A 32 -9.60 0.67 5.30
C TRP A 32 -8.26 0.77 4.55
N THR A 33 -7.23 0.05 5.00
CA THR A 33 -5.90 0.03 4.35
C THR A 33 -6.00 -0.46 2.91
N ARG A 34 -6.78 -1.52 2.65
CA ARG A 34 -7.01 -2.02 1.29
C ARG A 34 -7.67 -0.97 0.41
N ALA A 35 -8.72 -0.30 0.90
CA ALA A 35 -9.42 0.74 0.14
C ALA A 35 -8.49 1.93 -0.18
N GLN A 36 -7.65 2.35 0.77
CA GLN A 36 -6.66 3.41 0.51
C GLN A 36 -5.59 2.97 -0.50
N ALA A 37 -5.10 1.74 -0.43
CA ALA A 37 -4.15 1.21 -1.41
C ALA A 37 -4.74 1.23 -2.82
N MET A 38 -5.99 0.81 -2.99
CA MET A 38 -6.70 0.85 -4.28
C MET A 38 -6.85 2.30 -4.79
N ARG A 39 -7.23 3.24 -3.92
CA ARG A 39 -7.36 4.67 -4.27
C ARG A 39 -6.04 5.29 -4.74
N LEU A 40 -4.92 4.85 -4.17
CA LEU A 40 -3.58 5.35 -4.46
C LEU A 40 -2.85 4.55 -5.57
N GLY A 41 -3.48 3.51 -6.14
CA GLY A 41 -2.84 2.65 -7.14
C GLY A 41 -1.70 1.80 -6.57
N LEU A 42 -1.70 1.52 -5.26
CA LEU A 42 -0.68 0.71 -4.59
C LEU A 42 -1.05 -0.77 -4.60
N THR A 43 -0.02 -1.61 -4.69
CA THR A 43 -0.13 -3.08 -4.61
C THR A 43 0.55 -3.61 -3.35
N GLY A 44 0.07 -4.71 -2.78
CA GLY A 44 0.69 -5.36 -1.63
C GLY A 44 -0.30 -6.16 -0.78
N TRP A 45 0.06 -6.38 0.48
CA TRP A 45 -0.77 -7.08 1.46
C TRP A 45 -0.79 -6.35 2.81
N VAL A 46 -1.83 -6.60 3.59
CA VAL A 46 -1.94 -6.16 4.99
C VAL A 46 -2.39 -7.35 5.82
N ARG A 47 -1.78 -7.55 7.00
CA ARG A 47 -2.13 -8.61 7.94
C ARG A 47 -2.08 -8.08 9.37
N ASN A 48 -2.92 -8.64 10.25
CA ASN A 48 -2.75 -8.42 11.69
C ASN A 48 -1.73 -9.43 12.21
N GLU A 49 -0.86 -9.00 13.12
CA GLU A 49 0.07 -9.88 13.83
C GLU A 49 -0.60 -10.42 15.11
N ARG A 50 -0.10 -11.54 15.64
CA ARG A 50 -0.72 -12.20 16.81
C ARG A 50 -0.51 -11.41 18.11
N ASP A 51 0.46 -10.52 18.14
CA ASP A 51 0.87 -9.75 19.31
C ASP A 51 0.18 -8.38 19.44
N GLY A 52 -0.76 -8.05 18.55
CA GLY A 52 -1.52 -6.78 18.58
C GLY A 52 -1.11 -5.84 17.47
#